data_AF-A0A933Z9S6-F1
#
_entry.id   AF-A0A933Z9S6-F1
#
_cell.length_a   1.000
_cell.length_b   1.000
_cell.length_c   1.000
_cell.angle_alpha   90.00
_cell.angle_beta   90.00
_cell.angle_gamma   90.00
#
_symmetry.space_group_name_H-M   'P 1'
#
loop_
_entity.id
_entity.type
_entity.pdbx_description
1 polymer ?
#
loop_
_entity_poly.entity_id
_entity_poly.type
_entity_poly.pdbx_seq_one_letter_code
_entity_poly.pdbx_strand_id
1 'polypeptide(L)'
;MVRPGIFLRGAASFTVLSLAAGCSLVWDIERADLDPATVNAGDASTEAPAADAKQEVKPAPGCTASGEACADCIASSCCEPYNSCLEDSACNAALVTYDLCAAAAPDGGGSTCAETFGTASAIAQSLVQCAFLSKCSSECSYKRLRSSCDEYCACMQSSCPGAAFTQGTCLESCPLLSTVQLDCRAYHCQFAASDPGTHCPHAEGLKVCP
;
A
#
# COMPACT_ATOMS: atom_id res chain seq x y z
N MET A 1 -18.89 54.74 23.44
CA MET A 1 -19.60 54.63 22.15
C MET A 1 -19.78 53.16 21.84
N VAL A 2 -21.03 52.75 21.68
CA VAL A 2 -21.50 51.36 21.60
C VAL A 2 -21.69 50.97 20.14
N ARG A 3 -21.31 49.74 19.76
CA ARG A 3 -21.98 48.98 18.69
C ARG A 3 -21.77 47.46 18.88
N PRO A 4 -22.81 46.67 19.17
CA PRO A 4 -22.76 45.23 19.10
C PRO A 4 -23.21 44.76 17.70
N GLY A 5 -22.44 43.88 17.08
CA GLY A 5 -22.81 43.18 15.84
C GLY A 5 -23.38 41.81 16.17
N ILE A 6 -24.69 41.66 15.99
CA ILE A 6 -25.43 40.39 16.08
C ILE A 6 -25.22 39.65 14.75
N PHE A 7 -24.61 38.46 14.78
CA PHE A 7 -24.61 37.53 13.65
C PHE A 7 -25.55 36.36 13.97
N LEU A 8 -26.67 36.31 13.25
CA LEU A 8 -27.59 35.17 13.25
C LEU A 8 -26.91 33.97 12.57
N ARG A 9 -26.74 32.87 13.31
CA ARG A 9 -26.41 31.55 12.75
C ARG A 9 -27.72 30.86 12.35
N GLY A 10 -27.96 30.78 11.05
CA GLY A 10 -28.99 29.91 10.48
C GLY A 10 -28.49 28.47 10.47
N ALA A 11 -29.17 27.59 11.21
CA ALA A 11 -28.96 26.15 11.14
C ALA A 11 -29.73 25.61 9.93
N ALA A 12 -29.01 25.21 8.87
CA ALA A 12 -29.58 24.45 7.77
C ALA A 12 -29.44 22.96 8.10
N SER A 13 -30.55 22.33 8.50
CA SER A 13 -30.66 20.87 8.63
C SER A 13 -30.68 20.25 7.23
N PHE A 14 -29.62 19.55 6.87
CA PHE A 14 -29.60 18.66 5.71
C PHE A 14 -30.00 17.25 6.15
N THR A 15 -31.19 16.82 5.76
CA THR A 15 -31.63 15.43 5.88
C THR A 15 -31.07 14.67 4.69
N VAL A 16 -30.03 13.86 4.91
CA VAL A 16 -29.52 12.92 3.90
C VAL A 16 -30.40 11.67 3.93
N LEU A 17 -31.16 11.49 2.86
CA LEU A 17 -31.99 10.31 2.61
C LEU A 17 -31.09 9.19 2.05
N SER A 18 -30.68 8.25 2.88
CA SER A 18 -29.92 7.08 2.46
C SER A 18 -30.82 6.10 1.71
N LEU A 19 -30.72 6.09 0.38
CA LEU A 19 -31.23 5.02 -0.47
C LEU A 19 -30.27 3.82 -0.37
N ALA A 20 -30.68 2.81 0.39
CA ALA A 20 -30.07 1.49 0.39
C ALA A 20 -30.41 0.79 -0.94
N ALA A 21 -29.49 0.81 -1.89
CA ALA A 21 -29.49 -0.11 -3.03
C ALA A 21 -28.49 -1.23 -2.73
N GLY A 22 -29.02 -2.42 -2.45
CA GLY A 22 -28.24 -3.61 -2.17
C GLY A 22 -27.51 -4.12 -3.41
N CYS A 23 -26.20 -4.29 -3.30
CA CYS A 23 -25.41 -5.12 -4.20
C CYS A 23 -25.27 -6.51 -3.55
N SER A 24 -26.17 -7.42 -3.90
CA SER A 24 -25.94 -8.86 -3.72
C SER A 24 -25.10 -9.35 -4.91
N LEU A 25 -23.77 -9.31 -4.78
CA LEU A 25 -22.91 -10.11 -5.65
C LEU A 25 -22.65 -11.43 -4.92
N VAL A 26 -23.46 -12.42 -5.29
CA VAL A 26 -23.22 -13.82 -5.00
C VAL A 26 -21.99 -14.23 -5.81
N TRP A 27 -20.88 -14.50 -5.13
CA TRP A 27 -19.74 -15.18 -5.73
C TRP A 27 -19.91 -16.66 -5.41
N ASP A 28 -20.51 -17.40 -6.34
CA ASP A 28 -20.45 -18.85 -6.37
C ASP A 28 -19.00 -19.26 -6.69
N ILE A 29 -18.21 -19.45 -5.64
CA ILE A 29 -16.91 -20.14 -5.74
C ILE A 29 -17.21 -21.61 -5.49
N GLU A 30 -17.26 -22.38 -6.58
CA GLU A 30 -17.30 -23.83 -6.53
C GLU A 30 -16.09 -24.33 -5.72
N ARG A 31 -16.42 -24.98 -4.62
CA ARG A 31 -15.50 -25.54 -3.62
C ARG A 31 -14.85 -26.78 -4.24
N ALA A 32 -13.59 -26.68 -4.64
CA ALA A 32 -12.80 -27.85 -5.02
C ALA A 32 -12.62 -28.75 -3.78
N ASP A 33 -13.13 -29.98 -3.88
CA ASP A 33 -12.87 -31.08 -2.94
C ASP A 33 -11.38 -31.44 -3.02
N LEU A 34 -10.65 -31.27 -1.90
CA LEU A 34 -9.29 -31.77 -1.74
C LEU A 34 -9.33 -32.97 -0.79
N ASP A 35 -9.01 -34.14 -1.34
CA ASP A 35 -8.87 -35.40 -0.64
C ASP A 35 -7.87 -35.30 0.54
N PRO A 36 -8.23 -35.73 1.75
CA PRO A 36 -7.31 -35.81 2.87
C PRO A 36 -6.54 -37.15 2.83
N ALA A 37 -5.39 -37.15 2.15
CA ALA A 37 -4.43 -38.26 2.23
C ALA A 37 -3.29 -37.96 3.23
N THR A 38 -3.42 -38.59 4.39
CA THR A 38 -2.35 -39.34 5.07
C THR A 38 -1.18 -38.57 5.71
N VAL A 39 -1.31 -38.45 7.05
CA VAL A 39 -0.31 -38.51 8.12
C VAL A 39 1.17 -38.76 7.74
N ASN A 40 2.05 -37.97 8.36
CA ASN A 40 3.25 -38.49 9.03
C ASN A 40 3.63 -37.59 10.21
N ALA A 41 3.48 -38.14 11.42
CA ALA A 41 4.09 -37.63 12.63
C ALA A 41 5.55 -38.11 12.65
N GLY A 42 6.50 -37.16 12.62
CA GLY A 42 7.93 -37.43 12.63
C GLY A 42 8.64 -36.44 13.54
N ASP A 43 9.03 -36.97 14.70
CA ASP A 43 10.02 -36.56 15.70
C ASP A 43 10.46 -35.11 15.88
N ALA A 44 10.38 -34.73 17.16
CA ALA A 44 11.01 -33.59 17.78
C ALA A 44 12.54 -33.72 17.77
N SER A 45 13.21 -32.63 17.38
CA SER A 45 14.57 -32.35 17.83
C SER A 45 14.65 -30.88 18.23
N THR A 46 14.82 -30.66 19.52
CA THR A 46 15.00 -29.36 20.16
C THR A 46 16.49 -29.08 20.23
N GLU A 47 17.03 -28.28 19.30
CA GLU A 47 18.32 -27.64 19.48
C GLU A 47 18.13 -26.12 19.46
N ALA A 48 18.49 -25.50 20.58
CA ALA A 48 18.45 -24.06 20.76
C ALA A 48 19.63 -23.41 20.01
N PRO A 49 19.40 -22.36 19.19
CA PRO A 49 20.51 -21.63 18.61
C PRO A 49 21.13 -20.67 19.62
N ALA A 50 22.46 -20.70 19.69
CA ALA A 50 23.28 -19.76 20.41
C ALA A 50 23.13 -18.34 19.86
N ALA A 51 23.15 -17.38 20.78
CA ALA A 51 23.05 -15.96 20.50
C ALA A 51 24.31 -15.40 19.80
N ASP A 52 24.05 -14.31 19.08
CA ASP A 52 24.99 -13.22 18.78
C ASP A 52 26.16 -13.52 17.83
N ALA A 53 25.82 -13.67 16.56
CA ALA A 53 26.55 -12.97 15.52
C ALA A 53 25.65 -11.84 14.99
N LYS A 54 26.04 -10.59 15.20
CA LYS A 54 25.49 -9.44 14.47
C LYS A 54 25.88 -9.58 13.01
N GLN A 55 25.14 -10.41 12.29
CA GLN A 55 25.26 -10.52 10.85
C GLN A 55 24.76 -9.19 10.30
N GLU A 56 25.69 -8.42 9.72
CA GLU A 56 25.34 -7.25 8.92
C GLU A 56 24.49 -7.77 7.77
N VAL A 57 23.17 -7.66 7.92
CA VAL A 57 22.19 -8.08 6.93
C VAL A 57 22.41 -7.17 5.73
N LYS A 58 23.17 -7.67 4.75
CA LYS A 58 23.23 -7.03 3.44
C LYS A 58 21.78 -7.02 2.92
N PRO A 59 21.19 -5.84 2.63
CA PRO A 59 19.81 -5.78 2.19
C PRO A 59 19.65 -6.68 0.98
N ALA A 60 18.64 -7.56 1.04
CA ALA A 60 18.29 -8.40 -0.09
C ALA A 60 18.01 -7.48 -1.30
N PRO A 61 18.44 -7.86 -2.51
CA PRO A 61 18.17 -7.07 -3.70
C PRO A 61 16.66 -6.97 -3.89
N GLY A 62 16.08 -5.83 -3.55
CA GLY A 62 14.63 -5.62 -3.65
C GLY A 62 14.11 -4.51 -2.74
N CYS A 63 14.57 -4.43 -1.50
CA CYS A 63 14.13 -3.37 -0.59
C CYS A 63 15.21 -2.29 -0.49
N THR A 64 15.02 -1.22 -1.25
CA THR A 64 15.89 -0.05 -1.18
C THR A 64 15.25 0.99 -0.26
N ALA A 65 16.07 1.65 0.54
CA ALA A 65 15.63 2.81 1.31
C ALA A 65 15.10 3.90 0.35
N SER A 66 13.89 4.38 0.57
CA SER A 66 13.27 5.43 -0.24
C SER A 66 13.55 6.84 0.30
N GLY A 67 14.09 6.95 1.51
CA GLY A 67 14.22 8.20 2.26
C GLY A 67 12.97 8.56 3.09
N GLU A 68 11.90 7.76 2.98
CA GLU A 68 10.72 7.89 3.84
C GLU A 68 10.87 6.98 5.05
N ALA A 69 10.71 7.53 6.26
CA ALA A 69 11.02 6.83 7.51
C ALA A 69 10.36 5.44 7.65
N CYS A 70 9.10 5.29 7.23
CA CYS A 70 8.42 3.99 7.26
C CYS A 70 9.02 3.01 6.25
N ALA A 71 9.14 3.42 4.98
CA ALA A 71 9.69 2.58 3.92
C ALA A 71 11.16 2.21 4.19
N ASP A 72 11.96 3.12 4.74
CA ASP A 72 13.35 2.86 5.17
C ASP A 72 13.39 1.84 6.32
N CYS A 73 12.44 1.93 7.26
CA CYS A 73 12.32 0.92 8.30
C CYS A 73 11.92 -0.44 7.73
N ILE A 74 10.96 -0.50 6.81
CA ILE A 74 10.54 -1.75 6.17
C ILE A 74 11.70 -2.35 5.37
N ALA A 75 12.43 -1.54 4.62
CA ALA A 75 13.56 -1.99 3.83
C ALA A 75 14.68 -2.57 4.69
N SER A 76 14.90 -2.03 5.89
CA SER A 76 15.93 -2.52 6.82
C SER A 76 15.46 -3.67 7.73
N SER A 77 14.18 -3.70 8.10
CA SER A 77 13.68 -4.56 9.18
C SER A 77 12.63 -5.59 8.75
N CYS A 78 11.95 -5.35 7.64
CA CYS A 78 10.81 -6.15 7.15
C CYS A 78 10.97 -6.58 5.69
N CYS A 79 12.20 -6.59 5.17
CA CYS A 79 12.41 -6.75 3.73
C CYS A 79 11.91 -8.09 3.17
N GLU A 80 12.14 -9.20 3.88
CA GLU A 80 11.69 -10.52 3.43
C GLU A 80 10.15 -10.65 3.34
N PRO A 81 9.36 -10.35 4.40
CA PRO A 81 7.90 -10.39 4.28
C PRO A 81 7.36 -9.35 3.29
N TYR A 82 8.05 -8.22 3.12
CA TYR A 82 7.68 -7.22 2.13
C TYR A 82 7.87 -7.73 0.70
N ASN A 83 9.05 -8.26 0.35
CA ASN A 83 9.29 -8.84 -0.97
C ASN A 83 8.35 -10.02 -1.27
N SER A 84 8.12 -10.89 -0.28
CA SER A 84 7.15 -11.98 -0.40
C SER A 84 5.74 -11.46 -0.71
N CYS A 85 5.37 -10.33 -0.12
CA CYS A 85 4.08 -9.69 -0.40
C CYS A 85 4.02 -9.12 -1.82
N LEU A 86 5.12 -8.59 -2.35
CA LEU A 86 5.18 -8.07 -3.72
C LEU A 86 5.07 -9.18 -4.78
N GLU A 87 5.62 -10.36 -4.49
CA GLU A 87 5.55 -11.54 -5.38
C GLU A 87 4.19 -12.24 -5.34
N ASP A 88 3.44 -12.11 -4.23
CA ASP A 88 2.09 -12.65 -4.08
C ASP A 88 1.02 -11.67 -4.61
N SER A 89 0.25 -12.08 -5.61
CA SER A 89 -0.72 -11.18 -6.25
C SER A 89 -1.81 -10.68 -5.29
N ALA A 90 -2.26 -11.51 -4.34
CA ALA A 90 -3.29 -11.14 -3.38
C ALA A 90 -2.77 -10.15 -2.34
N CYS A 91 -1.57 -10.42 -1.79
CA CYS A 91 -0.90 -9.52 -0.86
C CYS A 91 -0.55 -8.19 -1.51
N ASN A 92 0.00 -8.20 -2.72
CA ASN A 92 0.34 -6.98 -3.45
C ASN A 92 -0.91 -6.12 -3.74
N ALA A 93 -2.02 -6.72 -4.16
CA ALA A 93 -3.29 -6.00 -4.34
C ALA A 93 -3.81 -5.39 -3.02
N ALA A 94 -3.69 -6.14 -1.92
CA ALA A 94 -4.05 -5.66 -0.60
C ALA A 94 -3.13 -4.54 -0.10
N LEU A 95 -1.84 -4.60 -0.44
CA LEU A 95 -0.84 -3.58 -0.12
C LEU A 95 -1.13 -2.26 -0.84
N VAL A 96 -1.49 -2.32 -2.13
CA VAL A 96 -1.98 -1.14 -2.89
C VAL A 96 -3.24 -0.56 -2.24
N THR A 97 -4.17 -1.42 -1.82
CA THR A 97 -5.41 -0.98 -1.15
C THR A 97 -5.11 -0.32 0.19
N TYR A 98 -4.15 -0.86 0.95
CA TYR A 98 -3.66 -0.29 2.19
C TYR A 98 -3.09 1.11 1.97
N ASP A 99 -2.19 1.28 0.99
CA ASP A 99 -1.51 2.56 0.74
C ASP A 99 -2.49 3.66 0.32
N LEU A 100 -3.50 3.31 -0.48
CA LEU A 100 -4.63 4.20 -0.82
C LEU A 100 -5.45 4.59 0.41
N CYS A 101 -5.79 3.62 1.25
CA CYS A 101 -6.52 3.85 2.49
C CYS A 101 -5.74 4.76 3.44
N ALA A 102 -4.44 4.49 3.63
CA ALA A 102 -3.56 5.28 4.47
C ALA A 102 -3.42 6.72 3.96
N ALA A 103 -3.35 6.92 2.64
CA ALA A 103 -3.32 8.25 2.03
C ALA A 103 -4.61 9.05 2.23
N ALA A 104 -5.77 8.36 2.25
CA ALA A 104 -7.07 8.99 2.39
C ALA A 104 -7.48 9.25 3.86
N ALA A 105 -6.80 8.64 4.83
CA ALA A 105 -7.17 8.69 6.23
C ALA A 105 -6.78 10.02 6.89
N PRO A 106 -7.72 10.88 7.31
CA PRO A 106 -7.37 12.06 8.09
C PRO A 106 -6.89 11.64 9.48
N ASP A 107 -5.80 12.26 9.94
CA ASP A 107 -5.33 12.31 11.34
C ASP A 107 -5.36 10.98 12.14
N GLY A 108 -4.95 9.86 11.53
CA GLY A 108 -4.72 8.61 12.26
C GLY A 108 -5.76 7.50 12.06
N GLY A 109 -6.54 7.53 10.98
CA GLY A 109 -7.45 6.42 10.62
C GLY A 109 -6.74 5.15 10.11
N GLY A 110 -5.43 5.18 9.87
CA GLY A 110 -4.69 4.08 9.23
C GLY A 110 -4.59 2.76 10.01
N SER A 111 -5.01 2.71 11.28
CA SER A 111 -5.15 1.42 12.00
C SER A 111 -6.20 0.53 11.35
N THR A 112 -7.31 1.12 10.89
CA THR A 112 -8.37 0.38 10.17
C THR A 112 -7.88 -0.15 8.82
N CYS A 113 -7.01 0.61 8.15
CA CYS A 113 -6.33 0.15 6.93
C CYS A 113 -5.45 -1.06 7.21
N ALA A 114 -4.65 -1.02 8.28
CA ALA A 114 -3.73 -2.10 8.66
C ALA A 114 -4.48 -3.38 9.06
N GLU A 115 -5.59 -3.26 9.79
CA GLU A 115 -6.45 -4.40 10.15
C GLU A 115 -7.01 -5.09 8.90
N THR A 116 -7.55 -4.31 7.96
CA THR A 116 -8.07 -4.85 6.69
C THR A 116 -6.96 -5.53 5.89
N PHE A 117 -5.80 -4.88 5.77
CA PHE A 117 -4.64 -5.42 5.07
C PHE A 117 -4.17 -6.76 5.65
N GLY A 118 -4.07 -6.86 6.98
CA GLY A 118 -3.66 -8.10 7.66
C GLY A 118 -4.61 -9.28 7.44
N THR A 119 -5.84 -9.07 6.98
CA THR A 119 -6.76 -10.17 6.70
C THR A 119 -6.62 -10.76 5.29
N ALA A 120 -5.85 -10.14 4.40
CA ALA A 120 -5.80 -10.52 2.99
C ALA A 120 -5.10 -11.86 2.72
N SER A 121 -4.00 -12.15 3.41
CA SER A 121 -3.25 -13.40 3.28
C SER A 121 -2.31 -13.63 4.47
N ALA A 122 -1.78 -14.84 4.61
CA ALA A 122 -0.76 -15.13 5.64
C ALA A 122 0.52 -14.29 5.44
N ILE A 123 0.86 -13.96 4.20
CA ILE A 123 2.00 -13.09 3.86
C ILE A 123 1.71 -11.66 4.31
N ALA A 124 0.48 -11.15 4.08
CA ALA A 124 0.06 -9.84 4.57
C ALA A 124 0.09 -9.77 6.10
N GLN A 125 -0.33 -10.83 6.80
CA GLN A 125 -0.22 -10.94 8.27
C GLN A 125 1.24 -10.83 8.72
N SER A 126 2.14 -11.53 8.05
CA SER A 126 3.57 -11.47 8.35
C SER A 126 4.15 -10.06 8.17
N LEU A 127 3.75 -9.37 7.10
CA LEU A 127 4.18 -7.98 6.86
C LEU A 127 3.58 -7.03 7.91
N VAL A 128 2.30 -7.16 8.26
CA VAL A 128 1.64 -6.36 9.30
C VAL A 128 2.31 -6.54 10.66
N GLN A 129 2.60 -7.79 11.03
CA GLN A 129 3.27 -8.10 12.29
C GLN A 129 4.66 -7.45 12.35
N CYS A 130 5.39 -7.44 11.24
CA CYS A 130 6.68 -6.78 11.17
C CYS A 130 6.55 -5.24 11.21
N ALA A 131 5.71 -4.68 10.35
CA ALA A 131 5.64 -3.24 10.13
C ALA A 131 4.94 -2.49 11.28
N PHE A 132 3.84 -3.02 11.82
CA PHE A 132 2.99 -2.29 12.78
C PHE A 132 3.07 -2.79 14.22
N LEU A 133 3.45 -4.05 14.43
CA LEU A 133 3.42 -4.66 15.76
C LEU A 133 4.82 -4.91 16.35
N SER A 134 5.87 -4.58 15.61
CA SER A 134 7.25 -4.73 16.10
C SER A 134 8.12 -3.51 15.77
N LYS A 135 9.05 -3.65 14.82
CA LYS A 135 10.21 -2.77 14.66
C LYS A 135 9.88 -1.41 14.05
N CYS A 136 8.89 -1.35 13.17
CA CYS A 136 8.57 -0.14 12.42
C CYS A 136 7.32 0.58 12.91
N SER A 137 6.74 0.16 14.04
CA SER A 137 5.43 0.63 14.49
C SER A 137 5.35 2.15 14.65
N SER A 138 6.38 2.79 15.21
CA SER A 138 6.44 4.25 15.36
C SER A 138 6.53 4.98 14.01
N GLU A 139 7.32 4.44 13.08
CA GLU A 139 7.57 5.07 11.79
C GLU A 139 6.42 4.87 10.82
N CYS A 140 5.80 3.68 10.86
CA CYS A 140 4.76 3.26 9.93
C CYS A 140 3.34 3.51 10.41
N SER A 141 3.15 3.97 11.65
CA SER A 141 1.82 4.37 12.13
C SER A 141 1.22 5.40 11.17
N TYR A 142 0.19 4.96 10.43
CA TYR A 142 -0.57 5.77 9.47
C TYR A 142 0.21 6.25 8.24
N LYS A 143 1.29 5.57 7.87
CA LYS A 143 2.04 5.86 6.65
C LYS A 143 1.89 4.74 5.64
N ARG A 144 2.15 5.06 4.36
CA ARG A 144 2.28 4.04 3.31
C ARG A 144 3.43 3.10 3.64
N LEU A 145 3.23 1.82 3.32
CA LEU A 145 4.26 0.79 3.45
C LEU A 145 5.21 0.81 2.26
N ARG A 146 4.76 1.31 1.11
CA ARG A 146 5.58 1.48 -0.09
C ARG A 146 5.94 2.94 -0.30
N SER A 147 7.04 3.17 -1.02
CA SER A 147 7.33 4.51 -1.50
C SER A 147 6.37 4.87 -2.62
N SER A 148 5.83 6.10 -2.63
CA SER A 148 4.98 6.58 -3.72
C SER A 148 5.66 6.46 -5.08
N CYS A 149 6.99 6.45 -5.09
CA CYS A 149 7.81 6.22 -6.27
C CYS A 149 7.72 4.80 -6.82
N ASP A 150 7.90 3.79 -5.97
CA ASP A 150 7.82 2.40 -6.41
C ASP A 150 6.42 2.08 -6.92
N GLU A 151 5.38 2.61 -6.25
CA GLU A 151 4.00 2.43 -6.69
C GLU A 151 3.76 3.00 -8.09
N TYR A 152 4.18 4.25 -8.28
CA TYR A 152 4.04 4.96 -9.55
C TYR A 152 4.83 4.26 -10.66
N CYS A 153 6.08 3.90 -10.40
CA CYS A 153 6.94 3.28 -11.41
C CYS A 153 6.47 1.87 -11.80
N ALA A 154 6.04 1.05 -10.84
CA ALA A 154 5.44 -0.25 -11.13
C ALA A 154 4.14 -0.11 -11.94
N CYS A 155 3.32 0.89 -11.62
CA CYS A 155 2.12 1.18 -12.39
C CYS A 155 2.47 1.60 -13.83
N MET A 156 3.42 2.52 -14.03
CA MET A 156 3.83 2.98 -15.35
C MET A 156 4.36 1.82 -16.21
N GLN A 157 5.16 0.94 -15.63
CA GLN A 157 5.70 -0.22 -16.33
C GLN A 157 4.60 -1.19 -16.79
N SER A 158 3.60 -1.43 -15.94
CA SER A 158 2.52 -2.39 -16.22
C SER A 158 1.45 -1.83 -17.14
N SER A 159 1.05 -0.58 -16.94
CA SER A 159 -0.13 0.01 -17.60
C SER A 159 0.25 0.94 -18.77
N CYS A 160 1.50 1.39 -18.84
CA CYS A 160 1.99 2.32 -19.86
C CYS A 160 3.30 1.85 -20.52
N PRO A 161 3.37 0.63 -21.12
CA PRO A 161 4.60 0.05 -21.65
C PRO A 161 5.24 0.80 -22.85
N GLY A 162 4.56 1.82 -23.39
CA GLY A 162 5.06 2.71 -24.45
C GLY A 162 5.44 4.12 -23.97
N ALA A 163 5.28 4.41 -22.68
CA ALA A 163 5.71 5.67 -22.09
C ALA A 163 7.24 5.78 -22.16
N ALA A 164 7.76 7.01 -22.23
CA ALA A 164 9.21 7.26 -22.19
C ALA A 164 9.85 6.87 -20.84
N PHE A 165 9.02 6.48 -19.86
CA PHE A 165 9.38 6.01 -18.54
C PHE A 165 9.60 4.49 -18.52
N THR A 166 10.82 4.05 -18.84
CA THR A 166 11.25 2.69 -18.44
C THR A 166 11.45 2.64 -16.92
N GLN A 167 11.32 1.45 -16.30
CA GLN A 167 11.43 1.30 -14.84
C GLN A 167 12.70 1.93 -14.26
N GLY A 168 13.85 1.77 -14.92
CA GLY A 168 15.13 2.39 -14.51
C GLY A 168 15.08 3.92 -14.55
N THR A 169 14.67 4.51 -15.68
CA THR A 169 14.52 5.97 -15.82
C THR A 169 13.45 6.54 -14.90
N CYS A 170 12.45 5.74 -14.54
CA CYS A 170 11.40 6.12 -13.61
C CYS A 170 11.95 6.34 -12.21
N LEU A 171 12.64 5.33 -11.66
CA LEU A 171 13.20 5.41 -10.31
C LEU A 171 14.29 6.48 -10.19
N GLU A 172 15.02 6.79 -11.27
CA GLU A 172 15.97 7.90 -11.30
C GLU A 172 15.30 9.28 -11.25
N SER A 173 14.18 9.44 -11.96
CA SER A 173 13.47 10.71 -12.06
C SER A 173 12.50 10.95 -10.91
N CYS A 174 12.02 9.87 -10.29
CA CYS A 174 10.97 9.92 -9.31
C CYS A 174 11.29 10.74 -8.05
N PRO A 175 12.51 10.69 -7.49
CA PRO A 175 12.91 11.54 -6.36
C PRO A 175 12.88 13.05 -6.67
N LEU A 176 12.81 13.44 -7.95
CA LEU A 176 12.70 14.84 -8.36
C LEU A 176 11.26 15.35 -8.32
N LEU A 177 10.28 14.47 -8.13
CA LEU A 177 8.87 14.80 -8.06
C LEU A 177 8.47 15.06 -6.60
N SER A 178 7.68 16.11 -6.39
CA SER A 178 7.01 16.33 -5.11
C SER A 178 6.00 15.22 -4.83
N THR A 179 5.66 14.99 -3.56
CA THR A 179 4.61 14.04 -3.16
C THR A 179 3.27 14.31 -3.88
N VAL A 180 2.90 15.59 -4.04
CA VAL A 180 1.67 15.99 -4.76
C VAL A 180 1.72 15.58 -6.23
N GLN A 181 2.87 15.74 -6.89
CA GLN A 181 3.05 15.29 -8.27
C GLN A 181 2.97 13.77 -8.35
N LEU A 182 3.62 13.04 -7.44
CA LEU A 182 3.59 11.58 -7.41
C LEU A 182 2.18 11.04 -7.21
N ASP A 183 1.44 11.58 -6.25
CA ASP A 183 0.07 11.15 -5.98
C ASP A 183 -0.85 11.41 -7.19
N CYS A 184 -0.73 12.60 -7.81
CA CYS A 184 -1.48 12.92 -9.03
C CYS A 184 -1.16 11.95 -10.18
N ARG A 185 0.12 11.67 -10.40
CA ARG A 185 0.58 10.79 -11.48
C ARG A 185 0.21 9.34 -11.24
N ALA A 186 0.37 8.85 -10.01
CA ALA A 186 -0.04 7.51 -9.59
C ALA A 186 -1.56 7.34 -9.74
N TYR A 187 -2.35 8.34 -9.31
CA TYR A 187 -3.80 8.35 -9.51
C TYR A 187 -4.14 8.19 -11.00
N HIS A 188 -3.54 8.97 -11.90
CA HIS A 188 -3.81 8.82 -13.33
C HIS A 188 -3.36 7.49 -13.88
N CYS A 189 -2.23 6.96 -13.42
CA CYS A 189 -1.74 5.66 -13.87
C CYS A 189 -2.72 4.52 -13.55
N GLN A 190 -3.44 4.57 -12.41
CA GLN A 190 -4.43 3.56 -12.07
C GLN A 190 -5.58 3.45 -13.08
N PHE A 191 -5.93 4.54 -13.77
CA PHE A 191 -6.94 4.53 -14.82
C PHE A 191 -6.39 4.14 -16.19
N ALA A 192 -5.07 4.02 -16.34
CA ALA A 192 -4.47 3.61 -17.61
C ALA A 192 -4.81 2.17 -17.98
N ALA A 193 -5.22 1.32 -17.03
CA ALA A 193 -5.71 -0.02 -17.35
C ALA A 193 -7.01 -0.02 -18.20
N SER A 194 -7.85 1.01 -18.07
CA SER A 194 -9.12 1.12 -18.82
C SER A 194 -9.04 2.05 -20.03
N ASP A 195 -8.26 3.12 -19.97
CA ASP A 195 -8.00 4.02 -21.10
C ASP A 195 -6.53 4.51 -21.10
N PRO A 196 -5.60 3.69 -21.60
CA PRO A 196 -4.18 4.04 -21.63
C PRO A 196 -3.90 5.31 -22.44
N GLY A 197 -4.67 5.55 -23.52
CA GLY A 197 -4.43 6.66 -24.45
C GLY A 197 -4.62 8.02 -23.81
N THR A 198 -5.62 8.15 -22.93
CA THR A 198 -5.87 9.39 -22.17
C THR A 198 -5.00 9.45 -20.92
N HIS A 199 -4.83 8.33 -20.21
CA HIS A 199 -4.27 8.36 -18.85
C HIS A 199 -2.74 8.25 -18.79
N CYS A 200 -2.08 7.54 -19.71
CA CYS A 200 -0.63 7.45 -19.71
C CYS A 200 0.05 8.82 -19.92
N PRO A 201 -0.39 9.71 -20.83
CA PRO A 201 0.16 11.06 -20.94
C PRO A 201 0.03 11.89 -19.64
N HIS A 202 -1.07 11.72 -18.91
CA HIS A 202 -1.28 12.41 -17.62
C HIS A 202 -0.39 11.84 -16.52
N ALA A 203 -0.21 10.52 -16.50
CA ALA A 203 0.72 9.84 -15.59
C ALA A 203 2.18 10.24 -15.86
N GLU A 204 2.57 10.42 -17.13
CA GLU A 204 3.85 11.03 -17.53
C GLU A 204 3.98 12.52 -17.14
N GLY A 205 2.89 13.13 -16.66
CA GLY A 205 2.86 14.51 -16.18
C GLY A 205 2.66 15.57 -17.24
N LEU A 206 2.18 15.17 -18.42
CA LEU A 206 1.87 16.12 -19.47
C LEU A 206 0.60 16.89 -19.09
N LYS A 207 0.76 18.17 -18.73
CA LYS A 207 -0.27 19.22 -18.59
C LYS A 207 -1.32 19.06 -17.47
N VAL A 208 -1.34 17.96 -16.71
CA VAL A 208 -2.36 17.73 -15.67
C VAL A 208 -1.78 17.64 -14.25
N CYS A 209 -0.60 17.03 -14.09
CA CYS A 209 0.10 16.93 -12.80
C CYS A 209 1.35 17.83 -12.80
N PRO A 210 1.19 19.17 -12.64
CA PRO A 210 2.29 20.12 -12.66
C PRO A 210 3.25 19.94 -11.50
#